data_AF-A0A558CHX7-F1
#
_entry.id   AF-A0A558CHX7-F1
#
_cell.length_a   1.000
_cell.length_b   1.000
_cell.length_c   1.000
_cell.angle_alpha   90.00
_cell.angle_beta   90.00
_cell.angle_gamma   90.00
#
_symmetry.space_group_name_H-M   'P 1'
#
loop_
_entity.id
_entity.type
_entity.pdbx_description
1 polymer ?
#
loop_
_entity_poly.entity_id
_entity_poly.type
_entity_poly.pdbx_seq_one_letter_code
_entity_poly.pdbx_strand_id
1 'polypeptide(L)'
;MMIRGINTVIPAHYHGSIVGVTLALMGLAYLLLPKLGYAAVKGRLATAQPIIYAAGQILHVSGLAASGFMGIQRKTAGAAQGLESLKAKLAMGVMGIGGLLAVIGGILFVWLMLRAFWKGPVNQTVDGS
;
A
#
# COMPACT_ATOMS: atom_id res chain seq x y z
N MET A 1 -11.38 -26.58 -8.45
CA MET A 1 -11.90 -25.39 -9.16
C MET A 1 -11.05 -25.16 -10.39
N MET A 2 -11.59 -25.48 -11.57
CA MET A 2 -10.90 -25.41 -12.86
C MET A 2 -10.98 -23.97 -13.37
N ILE A 3 -9.87 -23.24 -13.42
CA ILE A 3 -9.86 -21.82 -13.81
C ILE A 3 -9.43 -21.69 -15.27
N ARG A 4 -10.41 -21.47 -16.15
CA ARG A 4 -10.22 -20.90 -17.50
C ARG A 4 -10.80 -19.49 -17.47
N GLY A 5 -9.97 -18.45 -17.68
CA GLY A 5 -10.45 -17.07 -17.77
C GLY A 5 -9.33 -16.03 -17.91
N ILE A 6 -9.25 -15.42 -19.09
CA ILE A 6 -8.30 -14.37 -19.52
C ILE A 6 -8.78 -12.99 -19.00
N ASN A 7 -8.92 -12.82 -17.69
CA ASN A 7 -9.53 -11.60 -17.12
C ASN A 7 -8.59 -10.91 -16.10
N THR A 8 -8.67 -9.57 -16.01
CA THR A 8 -7.93 -8.72 -15.04
C THR A 8 -8.28 -8.98 -13.56
N VAL A 9 -9.18 -9.93 -13.31
CA VAL A 9 -9.46 -10.54 -12.01
C VAL A 9 -8.21 -11.22 -11.43
N ILE A 10 -7.34 -11.79 -12.26
CA ILE A 10 -6.11 -12.47 -11.79
C ILE A 10 -5.16 -11.46 -11.09
N PRO A 11 -4.77 -10.32 -11.72
CA PRO A 11 -4.05 -9.26 -11.02
C PRO A 11 -4.79 -8.69 -9.80
N ALA A 12 -6.09 -8.40 -9.90
CA ALA A 12 -6.84 -7.80 -8.79
C ALA A 12 -6.90 -8.71 -7.55
N HIS A 13 -7.00 -10.02 -7.75
CA HIS A 13 -7.05 -11.01 -6.67
C HIS A 13 -5.68 -11.20 -5.99
N TYR A 14 -4.60 -11.31 -6.77
CA TYR A 14 -3.25 -11.38 -6.19
C TYR A 14 -2.81 -10.05 -5.59
N HIS A 15 -3.13 -8.89 -6.19
CA HIS A 15 -2.77 -7.60 -5.62
C HIS A 15 -3.52 -7.33 -4.32
N GLY A 16 -4.81 -7.71 -4.22
CA GLY A 16 -5.57 -7.62 -2.98
C GLY A 16 -4.95 -8.45 -1.84
N SER A 17 -4.57 -9.70 -2.12
CA SER A 17 -3.90 -10.56 -1.12
C SER A 17 -2.50 -10.05 -0.74
N ILE A 18 -1.70 -9.60 -1.71
CA ILE A 18 -0.38 -9.00 -1.46
C ILE A 18 -0.51 -7.74 -0.59
N VAL A 19 -1.47 -6.87 -0.88
CA VAL A 19 -1.73 -5.64 -0.09
C VAL A 19 -2.15 -6.00 1.33
N GLY A 20 -3.05 -6.99 1.50
CA GLY A 20 -3.47 -7.47 2.81
C GLY A 20 -2.32 -8.02 3.63
N VAL A 21 -1.48 -8.88 3.04
CA VAL A 21 -0.28 -9.42 3.69
C VAL A 21 0.72 -8.31 4.04
N THR A 22 0.94 -7.36 3.14
CA THR A 22 1.86 -6.23 3.38
C THR A 22 1.40 -5.38 4.56
N LEU A 23 0.11 -5.03 4.60
CA LEU A 23 -0.46 -4.25 5.71
C LEU A 23 -0.38 -5.01 7.04
N ALA A 24 -0.62 -6.32 7.02
CA ALA A 24 -0.48 -7.17 8.20
C ALA A 24 0.97 -7.20 8.71
N LEU A 25 1.95 -7.32 7.81
CA LEU A 25 3.38 -7.28 8.17
C LEU A 25 3.81 -5.90 8.69
N MET A 26 3.30 -4.81 8.12
CA MET A 26 3.54 -3.45 8.64
C MET A 26 3.00 -3.30 10.07
N GLY A 27 1.77 -3.75 10.31
CA GLY A 27 1.18 -3.74 11.65
C GLY A 27 1.94 -4.61 12.65
N LEU A 28 2.36 -5.80 12.20
CA LEU A 28 3.21 -6.70 12.99
C LEU A 28 4.54 -6.04 13.35
N ALA A 29 5.19 -5.33 12.41
CA ALA A 29 6.44 -4.63 12.68
C ALA A 29 6.28 -3.57 13.79
N TYR A 30 5.19 -2.79 13.78
CA TYR A 30 4.89 -1.86 14.86
C TYR A 30 4.63 -2.55 16.20
N LEU A 31 3.99 -3.72 16.20
CA LEU A 31 3.77 -4.53 17.40
C LEU A 31 5.07 -5.15 17.95
N LEU A 32 6.03 -5.47 17.07
CA LEU A 32 7.30 -6.08 17.46
C LEU A 32 8.29 -5.07 18.03
N LEU A 33 8.24 -3.80 17.62
CA LEU A 33 9.19 -2.78 18.11
C LEU A 33 9.30 -2.74 19.65
N PRO A 34 8.20 -2.65 20.43
CA PRO A 34 8.27 -2.70 21.89
C PRO A 34 8.81 -4.01 22.45
N LYS A 35 8.50 -5.14 21.80
CA LYS A 35 8.96 -6.48 22.22
C LYS A 35 10.45 -6.67 22.00
N LEU A 36 11.04 -5.90 21.08
CA LEU A 36 12.47 -5.87 20.79
C LEU A 36 13.20 -4.76 21.57
N GLY A 37 12.52 -4.10 22.52
CA GLY A 37 13.10 -3.05 23.34
C GLY A 37 13.11 -1.66 22.72
N TYR A 38 12.53 -1.46 21.53
CA TYR A 38 12.40 -0.14 20.92
C TYR A 38 11.15 0.59 21.40
N ALA A 39 11.12 1.92 21.21
CA ALA A 39 9.94 2.71 21.51
C ALA A 39 8.75 2.31 20.61
N ALA A 40 7.55 2.24 21.19
CA ALA A 40 6.32 2.00 20.45
C ALA A 40 6.05 3.13 19.44
N VAL A 41 5.66 2.76 18.22
CA VAL A 41 5.23 3.73 17.20
C VAL A 41 3.82 4.21 17.54
N LYS A 42 3.71 5.44 18.06
CA LYS A 42 2.46 6.05 18.53
C LYS A 42 2.21 7.40 17.87
N GLY A 43 0.94 7.83 17.87
CA GLY A 43 0.51 9.16 17.43
C GLY A 43 -0.16 9.18 16.06
N ARG A 44 -0.56 10.38 15.63
CA ARG A 44 -1.43 10.58 14.45
C ARG A 44 -0.83 10.01 13.16
N LEU A 45 0.50 10.10 12.97
CA LEU A 45 1.18 9.54 11.79
C LEU A 45 1.19 8.01 11.79
N ALA A 46 1.28 7.38 12.96
CA ALA A 46 1.25 5.92 13.09
C ALA A 46 -0.12 5.34 12.69
N THR A 47 -1.20 6.06 13.03
CA THR A 47 -2.57 5.70 12.62
C THR A 47 -2.86 6.08 11.16
N ALA A 48 -2.37 7.23 10.70
CA ALA A 48 -2.60 7.69 9.33
C ALA A 48 -1.88 6.84 8.29
N GLN A 49 -0.67 6.36 8.59
CA GLN A 49 0.13 5.56 7.66
C GLN A 49 -0.61 4.33 7.07
N PRO A 50 -1.15 3.39 7.87
CA PRO A 50 -1.84 2.22 7.33
C PRO A 50 -3.12 2.60 6.59
N ILE A 51 -3.81 3.67 7.00
CA ILE A 51 -5.02 4.17 6.33
C ILE A 51 -4.67 4.74 4.95
N ILE A 52 -3.64 5.59 4.86
CA ILE A 52 -3.18 6.19 3.59
C ILE A 52 -2.72 5.08 2.63
N TYR A 53 -1.95 4.12 3.12
CA TYR A 53 -1.49 3.00 2.31
C TYR A 53 -2.66 2.14 1.80
N ALA A 54 -3.58 1.74 2.68
CA ALA A 54 -4.72 0.92 2.32
C ALA A 54 -5.67 1.63 1.36
N ALA A 55 -5.99 2.90 1.61
CA ALA A 55 -6.83 3.71 0.72
C ALA A 55 -6.18 3.88 -0.65
N GLY A 56 -4.87 4.16 -0.70
CA GLY A 56 -4.11 4.25 -1.93
C GLY A 56 -4.16 2.95 -2.73
N GLN A 57 -3.93 1.81 -2.08
CA GLN A 57 -3.97 0.51 -2.74
C GLN A 57 -5.37 0.12 -3.23
N ILE A 58 -6.42 0.42 -2.48
CA ILE A 58 -7.81 0.18 -2.93
C ILE A 58 -8.10 1.00 -4.18
N LEU A 59 -7.74 2.29 -4.20
CA LEU A 59 -7.91 3.15 -5.38
C LEU A 59 -7.07 2.64 -6.56
N HIS A 60 -5.82 2.24 -6.32
CA HIS A 60 -4.91 1.74 -7.35
C HIS A 60 -5.45 0.47 -8.02
N VAL A 61 -5.84 -0.53 -7.21
CA VAL A 61 -6.41 -1.80 -7.68
C VAL A 61 -7.75 -1.58 -8.39
N SER A 62 -8.59 -0.69 -7.87
CA SER A 62 -9.88 -0.36 -8.51
C SER A 62 -9.68 0.31 -9.87
N GLY A 63 -8.72 1.25 -9.96
CA GLY A 63 -8.35 1.90 -11.21
C GLY A 63 -7.78 0.92 -12.24
N LEU A 64 -6.92 -0.02 -11.81
CA LEU A 64 -6.42 -1.12 -12.65
C LEU A 64 -7.55 -2.02 -13.16
N ALA A 65 -8.47 -2.43 -12.27
CA ALA A 65 -9.59 -3.28 -12.62
C ALA A 65 -10.50 -2.61 -13.66
N ALA A 66 -10.91 -1.36 -13.40
CA ALA A 66 -11.74 -0.56 -14.31
C ALA A 66 -11.07 -0.38 -15.69
N SER A 67 -9.77 -0.10 -15.70
CA SER A 67 -8.98 0.05 -16.92
C SER A 67 -8.86 -1.25 -17.71
N GLY A 68 -8.76 -2.38 -17.01
CA GLY A 68 -8.78 -3.71 -17.59
C GLY A 68 -10.10 -4.04 -18.29
N PHE A 69 -11.23 -3.71 -17.67
CA PHE A 69 -12.55 -3.87 -18.28
C PHE A 69 -12.75 -3.00 -19.53
N MET A 70 -12.02 -1.89 -19.63
CA MET A 70 -12.03 -1.00 -20.80
C MET A 70 -11.02 -1.43 -21.90
N GLY A 71 -10.30 -2.54 -21.72
CA GLY A 71 -9.36 -3.07 -22.72
C GLY A 71 -8.04 -2.32 -22.82
N ILE A 72 -7.68 -1.49 -21.83
CA ILE A 72 -6.43 -0.72 -21.82
C ILE A 72 -5.24 -1.69 -21.70
N GLN A 73 -4.35 -1.65 -22.69
CA GLN A 73 -3.19 -2.54 -22.78
C GLN A 73 -2.11 -2.18 -21.74
N ARG A 74 -1.54 -3.20 -21.08
CA ARG A 74 -0.54 -3.05 -19.99
C ARG A 74 0.85 -2.57 -20.46
N LYS A 75 1.09 -2.47 -21.77
CA LYS A 75 2.44 -2.26 -22.36
C LYS A 75 2.54 -1.03 -23.28
N THR A 76 1.49 -0.21 -23.34
CA THR A 76 1.46 1.00 -24.17
C THR A 76 1.36 2.21 -23.25
N ALA A 77 2.30 3.15 -23.37
CA ALA A 77 2.30 4.41 -22.61
C ALA A 77 2.16 5.61 -23.57
N GLY A 78 1.58 6.71 -23.09
CA GLY A 78 1.49 7.96 -23.86
C GLY A 78 0.48 7.88 -25.01
N ALA A 79 0.81 8.46 -26.17
CA ALA A 79 -0.10 8.50 -27.34
C ALA A 79 -0.50 7.10 -27.84
N ALA A 80 0.35 6.09 -27.64
CA ALA A 80 0.07 4.70 -27.99
C ALA A 80 -0.92 4.00 -27.03
N GLN A 81 -1.25 4.62 -25.89
CA GLN A 81 -2.17 4.06 -24.89
C GLN A 81 -3.64 4.17 -25.34
N GLY A 82 -3.92 4.91 -26.43
CA GLY A 82 -5.26 4.96 -27.04
C GLY A 82 -6.35 5.49 -26.11
N LEU A 83 -6.02 6.50 -25.28
CA LEU A 83 -7.00 7.14 -24.37
C LEU A 83 -7.94 8.08 -25.13
N GLU A 84 -8.71 7.53 -26.04
CA GLU A 84 -9.74 8.25 -26.81
C GLU A 84 -10.96 8.58 -25.93
N SER A 85 -11.24 7.75 -24.90
CA SER A 85 -12.38 7.93 -24.00
C SER A 85 -12.05 8.67 -22.71
N LEU A 86 -12.90 9.63 -22.32
CA LEU A 86 -12.83 10.31 -21.01
C LEU A 86 -12.88 9.30 -19.84
N LYS A 87 -13.62 8.20 -19.98
CA LYS A 87 -13.71 7.15 -18.96
C LYS A 87 -12.36 6.45 -18.73
N ALA A 88 -11.59 6.23 -19.80
CA ALA A 88 -10.24 5.67 -19.73
C ALA A 88 -9.26 6.62 -19.02
N LYS A 89 -9.36 7.93 -19.30
CA LYS A 89 -8.56 8.98 -18.62
C LYS A 89 -8.83 9.02 -17.12
N LEU A 90 -10.10 8.97 -16.74
CA LEU A 90 -10.49 8.95 -15.33
C LEU A 90 -10.04 7.67 -14.61
N ALA A 91 -10.19 6.50 -15.23
CA ALA A 91 -9.75 5.23 -14.62
C ALA A 91 -8.22 5.20 -14.40
N MET A 92 -7.45 5.67 -15.38
CA MET A 92 -6.00 5.83 -15.26
C MET A 92 -5.60 6.88 -14.21
N GLY A 93 -6.34 7.99 -14.11
CA GLY A 93 -6.14 9.00 -13.08
C GLY A 93 -6.34 8.44 -11.67
N VAL A 94 -7.43 7.72 -11.44
CA VAL A 94 -7.72 7.05 -10.16
C VAL A 94 -6.62 6.06 -9.80
N MET A 95 -6.17 5.24 -10.77
CA MET A 95 -5.06 4.33 -10.58
C MET A 95 -3.79 5.08 -10.15
N GLY A 96 -3.42 6.15 -10.86
CA GLY A 96 -2.23 6.95 -10.58
C GLY A 96 -2.26 7.60 -9.19
N ILE A 97 -3.39 8.20 -8.83
CA ILE A 97 -3.59 8.80 -7.49
C ILE A 97 -3.49 7.74 -6.40
N GLY A 98 -4.13 6.58 -6.60
CA GLY A 98 -4.03 5.46 -5.67
C GLY A 98 -2.60 5.00 -5.47
N GLY A 99 -1.83 4.88 -6.56
CA GLY A 99 -0.41 4.51 -6.50
C GLY A 99 0.43 5.52 -5.73
N LEU A 100 0.21 6.82 -5.96
CA LEU A 100 0.90 7.88 -5.23
C LEU A 100 0.61 7.84 -3.73
N LEU A 101 -0.66 7.67 -3.34
CA LEU A 101 -1.04 7.51 -1.93
C LEU A 101 -0.40 6.27 -1.30
N ALA A 102 -0.36 5.15 -2.02
CA ALA A 102 0.30 3.95 -1.55
C ALA A 102 1.80 4.17 -1.32
N VAL A 103 2.49 4.89 -2.22
CA VAL A 103 3.90 5.26 -2.04
C VAL A 103 4.10 6.14 -0.81
N ILE A 104 3.26 7.16 -0.61
CA ILE A 104 3.32 8.03 0.58
C ILE A 104 3.14 7.19 1.86
N GLY A 105 2.15 6.30 1.89
CA GLY A 105 1.93 5.39 3.01
C GLY A 105 3.13 4.45 3.27
N GLY A 106 3.79 3.97 2.21
CA GLY A 106 4.99 3.15 2.33
C GLY A 106 6.19 3.93 2.87
N ILE A 107 6.41 5.16 2.39
CA ILE A 107 7.49 6.04 2.88
C ILE A 107 7.29 6.37 4.36
N LEU A 108 6.05 6.69 4.76
CA LEU A 108 5.73 6.95 6.16
C LEU A 108 6.06 5.75 7.06
N PHE A 109 5.79 4.53 6.60
CA PHE A 109 6.15 3.32 7.33
C PHE A 109 7.67 3.21 7.53
N VAL A 110 8.44 3.32 6.45
CA VAL A 110 9.91 3.26 6.50
C VAL A 110 10.46 4.35 7.42
N TRP A 111 9.96 5.58 7.30
CA TRP A 111 10.39 6.70 8.13
C TRP A 111 10.10 6.47 9.62
N LEU A 112 8.92 5.95 9.98
CA LEU A 112 8.57 5.63 11.37
C LEU A 112 9.46 4.52 11.95
N MET A 113 9.76 3.49 11.15
CA MET A 113 10.67 2.41 11.55
C MET A 113 12.11 2.93 11.76
N LEU A 114 12.64 3.69 10.80
CA LEU A 114 13.97 4.28 10.89
C LEU A 114 14.09 5.22 12.09
N ARG A 115 13.06 6.02 12.37
CA ARG A 115 13.02 6.89 13.54
C ARG A 115 13.05 6.10 14.84
N ALA A 116 12.35 4.97 14.91
CA ALA A 116 12.38 4.09 16.08
C ALA A 116 13.77 3.48 16.28
N PHE A 117 14.40 3.02 15.20
CA PHE A 117 15.76 2.46 15.25
C PHE A 117 16.82 3.50 15.62
N TRP A 118 16.73 4.72 15.07
CA TRP A 118 17.67 5.79 15.36
C TRP A 118 17.65 6.23 16.82
N LYS A 119 16.46 6.21 17.46
CA LYS A 119 16.34 6.50 18.89
C LYS A 119 17.00 5.44 19.78
N GLY A 120 17.30 4.26 19.23
CA GLY A 120 17.85 3.13 19.95
C GLY A 120 16.83 2.43 20.86
N PRO A 121 17.23 1.30 21.47
CA PRO A 121 16.43 0.63 22.49
C PRO A 121 16.19 1.57 23.68
N VAL A 122 14.97 1.53 24.22
CA VAL A 122 14.65 2.21 25.47
C VAL A 122 15.32 1.42 26.58
N ASN A 123 16.34 1.99 27.23
CA ASN A 123 16.93 1.42 28.44
C ASN A 123 15.81 1.27 29.47
N GLN A 124 15.40 0.04 29.74
CA GLN A 124 14.58 -0.28 30.91
C GLN A 124 15.49 -0.18 32.12
N THR A 125 15.73 1.04 32.61
CA THR A 125 16.27 1.21 33.95
C THR A 125 15.26 0.58 34.90
N VAL A 126 15.68 -0.49 35.55
CA VAL A 126 15.00 -1.14 36.67
C VAL A 126 14.83 -0.07 37.75
N ASP A 127 13.71 0.64 37.73
CA ASP A 127 13.34 1.60 38.76
C ASP A 127 11.95 1.20 39.24
N GLY A 128 11.95 0.30 40.22
CA GLY A 128 10.75 -0.40 40.68
C GLY A 128 11.07 -1.59 41.58
N SER A 129 11.94 -1.40 42.56
CA SER A 129 12.04 -2.24 43.77
C SER A 129 12.11 -1.35 45.00
#